data_AF-A0A411E7Y1-F1
#
_entry.id   AF-A0A411E7Y1-F1
#
_cell.length_a   1.000
_cell.length_b   1.000
_cell.length_c   1.000
_cell.angle_alpha   90.00
_cell.angle_beta   90.00
_cell.angle_gamma   90.00
#
_symmetry.space_group_name_H-M   'P 1'
#
loop_
_entity.id
_entity.type
_entity.pdbx_description
1 polymer ?
#
loop_
_entity_poly.entity_id
_entity_poly.type
_entity_poly.pdbx_seq_one_letter_code
_entity_poly.pdbx_strand_id
1 'polypeptide(L)'
;MIGRQDPNNYWEQLERLEKLIRASEFKAGVIFSFHSLILGLFAERLDIFQTTFENNGWFTAFAGLWLIAVFISIYYCFRCFMPRMEMKYDDNVFFFMDAVKAFGTSEEYTEKLLEICGSEEELYTQLAQQIHAESKIIAEKFGSVQSSLRFFALSFIFAMLSLIIWLVQIIS
;
A
#
# COMPACT_ATOMS: atom_id res chain seq x y z
N MET A 1 7.70 23.20 31.64
CA MET A 1 8.80 22.23 31.58
C MET A 1 8.24 20.95 31.01
N ILE A 2 8.73 20.51 29.86
CA ILE A 2 8.46 19.16 29.38
C ILE A 2 9.25 18.23 30.31
N GLY A 3 8.57 17.28 30.97
CA GLY A 3 9.22 16.34 31.88
C GLY A 3 10.23 15.46 31.14
N ARG A 4 11.17 14.84 31.88
CA ARG A 4 12.13 13.88 31.31
C ARG A 4 11.37 12.84 30.47
N GLN A 5 11.74 12.72 29.20
CA GLN A 5 11.10 11.79 28.28
C GLN A 5 11.80 10.42 28.37
N ASP A 6 11.06 9.35 28.15
CA ASP A 6 11.62 8.01 28.00
C ASP A 6 11.81 7.72 26.50
N PRO A 7 13.04 7.49 26.00
CA PRO A 7 13.27 7.14 24.60
C PRO A 7 12.47 5.89 24.18
N ASN A 8 12.17 4.97 25.10
CA ASN A 8 11.38 3.77 24.80
C ASN A 8 10.00 4.10 24.24
N ASN A 9 9.37 5.21 24.65
CA ASN A 9 8.09 5.63 24.12
C ASN A 9 8.15 5.88 22.59
N TYR A 10 9.27 6.41 22.10
CA TYR A 10 9.48 6.71 20.67
C TYR A 10 9.73 5.42 19.88
N TRP A 11 10.57 4.53 20.43
CA TRP A 11 10.84 3.22 19.82
C TRP A 11 9.57 2.37 19.71
N GLU A 12 8.73 2.34 20.74
CA GLU A 12 7.43 1.68 20.70
C GLU A 12 6.49 2.28 19.65
N GLN A 13 6.53 3.62 19.45
CA GLN A 13 5.77 4.23 18.34
C GLN A 13 6.29 3.74 17.00
N LEU A 14 7.61 3.76 16.76
CA LEU A 14 8.21 3.29 15.50
C LEU A 14 7.87 1.82 15.22
N GLU A 15 7.93 0.95 16.23
CA GLU A 15 7.54 -0.46 16.08
C GLU A 15 6.05 -0.60 15.71
N ARG A 16 5.17 0.22 16.31
CA ARG A 16 3.75 0.26 15.95
C ARG A 16 3.57 0.72 14.50
N LEU A 17 4.30 1.73 14.05
CA LEU A 17 4.26 2.24 12.68
C LEU A 17 4.69 1.15 11.68
N GLU A 18 5.78 0.43 11.96
CA GLU A 18 6.24 -0.69 11.15
C GLU A 18 5.17 -1.80 11.02
N LYS A 19 4.48 -2.15 12.12
CA LYS A 19 3.34 -3.09 12.08
C LYS A 19 2.21 -2.60 11.19
N LEU A 20 1.90 -1.30 11.19
CA LEU A 20 0.87 -0.71 10.33
C LEU A 20 1.27 -0.73 8.85
N ILE A 21 2.54 -0.44 8.53
CA ILE A 21 3.07 -0.56 7.16
C ILE A 21 2.87 -1.99 6.65
N ARG A 22 3.39 -2.98 7.39
CA ARG A 22 3.28 -4.41 7.02
C ARG A 22 1.82 -4.85 6.85
N ALA A 23 0.93 -4.41 7.74
CA ALA A 23 -0.49 -4.75 7.65
C ALA A 23 -1.15 -4.17 6.39
N SER A 24 -0.79 -2.94 5.98
CA SER A 24 -1.33 -2.32 4.76
C SER A 24 -0.84 -3.03 3.50
N GLU A 25 0.45 -3.37 3.44
CA GLU A 25 1.05 -4.09 2.32
C GLU A 25 0.51 -5.52 2.21
N PHE A 26 0.33 -6.21 3.33
CA PHE A 26 -0.27 -7.54 3.36
C PHE A 26 -1.69 -7.52 2.75
N LYS A 27 -2.54 -6.57 3.18
CA LYS A 27 -3.89 -6.41 2.62
C LYS A 27 -3.86 -6.13 1.12
N ALA A 28 -2.98 -5.24 0.65
CA ALA A 28 -2.83 -4.95 -0.77
C ALA A 28 -2.35 -6.18 -1.57
N GLY A 29 -1.43 -6.97 -1.01
CA GLY A 29 -0.93 -8.22 -1.58
C GLY A 29 -2.03 -9.28 -1.73
N VAL A 30 -2.89 -9.42 -0.73
CA VAL A 30 -4.07 -10.31 -0.79
C VAL A 30 -5.01 -9.87 -1.91
N ILE A 31 -5.39 -8.58 -1.97
CA ILE A 31 -6.28 -8.05 -3.01
C ILE A 31 -5.70 -8.27 -4.41
N PHE A 32 -4.41 -7.96 -4.60
CA PHE A 32 -3.71 -8.16 -5.87
C PHE A 32 -3.71 -9.65 -6.30
N SER A 33 -3.50 -10.56 -5.36
CA SER A 33 -3.51 -12.01 -5.63
C SER A 33 -4.89 -12.50 -6.07
N PHE A 34 -5.95 -12.02 -5.42
CA PHE A 34 -7.34 -12.32 -5.83
C PHE A 34 -7.63 -11.83 -7.25
N HIS A 35 -7.23 -10.60 -7.59
CA HIS A 35 -7.40 -10.09 -8.96
C HIS A 35 -6.64 -10.93 -9.98
N SER A 36 -5.40 -11.30 -9.68
CA SER A 36 -4.58 -12.14 -10.55
C SER A 36 -5.23 -13.50 -10.81
N LEU A 37 -5.81 -14.11 -9.77
CA LEU A 37 -6.53 -15.39 -9.89
C LEU A 37 -7.79 -15.27 -10.77
N ILE A 38 -8.64 -14.27 -10.51
CA ILE A 38 -9.90 -14.10 -11.24
C ILE A 38 -9.63 -13.72 -12.70
N LEU A 39 -8.67 -12.81 -12.96
CA LEU A 39 -8.25 -12.46 -14.32
C LEU A 39 -7.71 -13.68 -15.06
N GLY A 40 -6.87 -14.50 -14.40
CA GLY A 40 -6.33 -15.72 -14.98
C GLY A 40 -7.43 -16.72 -15.37
N LEU A 41 -8.37 -16.98 -14.46
CA LEU A 41 -9.52 -17.86 -14.72
C LEU A 41 -10.41 -17.31 -15.85
N PHE A 42 -10.67 -16.01 -15.85
CA PHE A 42 -11.47 -15.36 -16.89
C PHE A 42 -10.81 -15.48 -18.27
N ALA A 43 -9.50 -15.23 -18.36
CA ALA A 43 -8.74 -15.38 -19.60
C ALA A 43 -8.75 -16.82 -20.12
N GLU A 44 -8.63 -17.82 -19.22
CA GLU A 44 -8.69 -19.24 -19.57
C GLU A 44 -10.08 -19.69 -20.07
N ARG A 45 -11.13 -18.91 -19.80
CA ARG A 45 -12.53 -19.25 -20.13
C ARG A 45 -13.13 -18.30 -21.17
N LEU A 46 -12.32 -17.46 -21.80
CA LEU A 46 -12.80 -16.39 -22.69
C LEU A 46 -13.65 -16.92 -23.85
N ASP A 47 -13.26 -18.06 -24.44
CA ASP A 47 -13.97 -18.70 -25.55
C ASP A 47 -15.42 -19.07 -25.19
N ILE A 48 -15.68 -19.47 -23.93
CA ILE A 48 -17.01 -19.83 -23.45
C ILE A 48 -17.93 -18.60 -23.43
N PHE A 49 -17.37 -17.41 -23.21
CA PHE A 49 -18.12 -16.17 -23.13
C PHE A 49 -18.30 -15.49 -24.50
N GLN A 50 -17.64 -15.96 -25.56
CA GLN A 50 -17.63 -15.29 -26.87
C GLN A 50 -19.05 -15.04 -27.41
N THR A 51 -19.89 -16.08 -27.43
CA THR A 51 -21.28 -15.96 -27.89
C THR A 51 -22.09 -14.97 -27.05
N THR A 52 -21.80 -14.86 -25.75
CA THR A 52 -22.47 -13.91 -24.86
C THR A 52 -22.00 -12.48 -25.12
N PHE A 53 -20.72 -12.26 -25.39
CA PHE A 53 -20.19 -10.95 -25.79
C PHE A 53 -20.84 -10.42 -27.07
N GLU A 54 -21.08 -11.29 -28.05
CA GLU A 54 -21.67 -10.92 -29.34
C GLU A 54 -23.18 -10.63 -29.24
N ASN A 55 -23.89 -11.38 -28.39
CA ASN A 55 -25.35 -11.35 -28.33
C ASN A 55 -25.93 -10.51 -27.19
N ASN A 56 -25.12 -10.11 -26.21
CA ASN A 56 -25.61 -9.45 -25.00
C ASN A 56 -24.80 -8.20 -24.62
N GLY A 57 -25.29 -7.04 -25.05
CA GLY A 57 -24.64 -5.76 -24.76
C GLY A 57 -24.53 -5.43 -23.26
N TRP A 58 -25.44 -5.93 -22.42
CA TRP A 58 -25.37 -5.73 -20.97
C TRP A 58 -24.23 -6.53 -20.34
N PHE A 59 -24.06 -7.79 -20.75
CA PHE A 59 -22.92 -8.60 -20.34
C PHE A 59 -21.60 -7.92 -20.70
N THR A 60 -21.48 -7.46 -21.95
CA THR A 60 -20.30 -6.75 -22.44
C THR A 60 -20.01 -5.48 -21.64
N ALA A 61 -21.03 -4.69 -21.32
CA ALA A 61 -20.88 -3.48 -20.52
C ALA A 61 -20.39 -3.79 -19.09
N PHE A 62 -21.00 -4.76 -18.40
CA PHE A 62 -20.62 -5.10 -17.02
C PHE A 62 -19.25 -5.78 -16.95
N ALA A 63 -18.90 -6.63 -17.92
CA ALA A 63 -17.56 -7.22 -18.01
C ALA A 63 -16.49 -6.14 -18.23
N GLY A 64 -16.78 -5.13 -19.06
CA GLY A 64 -15.90 -3.97 -19.25
C GLY A 64 -15.73 -3.14 -17.97
N LEU A 65 -16.83 -2.85 -17.27
CA LEU A 65 -16.79 -2.13 -15.99
C LEU A 65 -16.04 -2.90 -14.90
N TRP A 66 -16.20 -4.23 -14.87
CA TRP A 66 -15.43 -5.11 -14.01
C TRP A 66 -13.93 -4.98 -14.28
N LEU A 67 -13.48 -5.11 -15.52
CA LEU A 67 -12.07 -4.99 -15.89
C LEU A 67 -11.49 -3.61 -15.50
N ILE A 68 -12.22 -2.52 -15.78
CA ILE A 68 -11.80 -1.18 -15.39
C ILE A 68 -11.62 -1.08 -13.86
N ALA A 69 -12.59 -1.58 -13.08
CA ALA A 69 -12.50 -1.58 -11.63
C ALA A 69 -11.33 -2.44 -11.10
N VAL A 70 -11.05 -3.59 -11.73
CA VAL A 70 -9.89 -4.43 -11.43
C VAL A 70 -8.59 -3.65 -11.64
N PHE A 71 -8.40 -3.01 -12.80
CA PHE A 71 -7.18 -2.26 -13.09
C PHE A 71 -6.98 -1.07 -12.16
N ILE A 72 -8.06 -0.35 -11.81
CA ILE A 72 -7.97 0.75 -10.83
C ILE A 72 -7.59 0.19 -9.44
N SER A 73 -8.17 -0.93 -9.03
CA SER A 73 -7.85 -1.58 -7.75
C SER A 73 -6.38 -2.02 -7.69
N ILE A 74 -5.86 -2.62 -8.77
CA ILE A 74 -4.45 -3.02 -8.91
C ILE A 74 -3.53 -1.80 -8.87
N TYR A 75 -3.87 -0.71 -9.56
CA TYR A 75 -3.10 0.53 -9.51
C TYR A 75 -2.92 1.03 -8.06
N TYR A 76 -3.99 0.99 -7.27
CA TYR A 76 -3.90 1.36 -5.85
C TYR A 76 -3.13 0.36 -4.99
N CYS A 77 -3.10 -0.94 -5.33
CA CYS A 77 -2.17 -1.88 -4.69
C CYS A 77 -0.72 -1.46 -4.93
N PHE A 78 -0.35 -1.11 -6.16
CA PHE A 78 1.01 -0.64 -6.47
C PHE A 78 1.37 0.66 -5.76
N ARG A 79 0.42 1.61 -5.66
CA ARG A 79 0.60 2.83 -4.87
C ARG A 79 0.80 2.54 -3.37
N CYS A 80 0.20 1.48 -2.84
CA CYS A 80 0.43 1.02 -1.48
C CYS A 80 1.84 0.42 -1.32
N PHE A 81 2.31 -0.38 -2.28
CA PHE A 81 3.67 -0.94 -2.22
C PHE A 81 4.75 0.13 -2.38
N MET A 82 4.55 1.07 -3.31
CA MET A 82 5.51 2.12 -3.64
C MET A 82 4.87 3.51 -3.48
N PRO A 83 4.73 4.01 -2.24
CA PRO A 83 4.25 5.37 -2.01
C PRO A 83 5.29 6.37 -2.54
N ARG A 84 4.82 7.41 -3.23
CA ARG A 84 5.68 8.53 -3.64
C ARG A 84 5.65 9.58 -2.55
N MET A 85 6.78 9.81 -1.91
CA MET A 85 6.90 10.76 -0.82
C MET A 85 8.02 11.75 -1.12
N GLU A 86 7.71 13.04 -1.09
CA GLU A 86 8.72 14.09 -0.91
C GLU A 86 8.77 14.43 0.57
N MET A 87 9.89 14.15 1.21
CA MET A 87 10.11 14.50 2.60
C MET A 87 11.36 15.37 2.68
N LYS A 88 11.19 16.58 3.23
CA LYS A 88 12.27 17.51 3.51
C LYS A 88 12.53 17.45 5.01
N TYR A 89 13.54 16.70 5.40
CA TYR A 89 14.08 16.65 6.75
C TYR A 89 15.58 16.92 6.66
N ASP A 90 16.16 17.36 7.77
CA ASP A 90 17.61 17.41 7.92
C ASP A 90 18.17 15.98 8.00
N ASP A 91 19.45 15.82 7.69
CA ASP A 91 20.12 14.51 7.73
C ASP A 91 19.96 13.87 9.11
N ASN A 92 19.45 12.64 9.14
CA ASN A 92 19.02 11.98 10.37
C ASN A 92 19.70 10.61 10.52
N VAL A 93 20.38 10.36 11.64
CA VAL A 93 21.16 9.12 11.83
C VAL A 93 20.30 7.85 11.88
N PHE A 94 19.00 8.00 12.11
CA PHE A 94 18.04 6.90 12.12
C PHE A 94 17.33 6.68 10.78
N PHE A 95 17.49 7.60 9.81
CA PHE A 95 16.98 7.36 8.45
C PHE A 95 17.96 6.46 7.71
N PHE A 96 17.47 5.30 7.25
CA PHE A 96 18.32 4.31 6.59
C PHE A 96 19.08 4.87 5.37
N MET A 97 18.47 5.81 4.63
CA MET A 97 19.10 6.40 3.45
C MET A 97 20.20 7.38 3.84
N ASP A 98 19.98 8.17 4.90
CA ASP A 98 20.93 9.17 5.39
C ASP A 98 22.10 8.47 6.08
N ALA A 99 21.83 7.42 6.85
CA ALA A 99 22.86 6.54 7.44
C ALA A 99 23.87 6.02 6.39
N VAL A 100 23.42 5.83 5.13
CA VAL A 100 24.27 5.37 4.03
C VAL A 100 24.90 6.52 3.24
N LYS A 101 24.24 7.68 3.13
CA LYS A 101 24.60 8.74 2.17
C LYS A 101 25.07 10.05 2.78
N ALA A 102 24.67 10.38 4.00
CA ALA A 102 24.85 11.70 4.59
C ALA A 102 26.07 11.80 5.52
N PHE A 103 26.52 10.69 6.11
CA PHE A 103 27.50 10.70 7.21
C PHE A 103 28.90 10.16 6.85
N GLY A 104 29.23 10.04 5.57
CA GLY A 104 30.58 9.67 5.13
C GLY A 104 30.94 8.20 5.38
N THR A 105 32.00 7.93 6.15
CA THR A 105 32.46 6.55 6.46
C THR A 105 31.69 5.92 7.63
N SER A 106 31.91 4.61 7.84
CA SER A 106 31.31 3.90 8.98
C SER A 106 31.76 4.46 10.33
N GLU A 107 33.00 4.90 10.43
CA GLU A 107 33.56 5.51 11.64
C GLU A 107 32.90 6.87 11.91
N GLU A 108 32.81 7.72 10.89
CA GLU A 108 32.16 9.05 10.97
C GLU A 108 30.68 8.93 11.36
N TYR A 109 29.94 7.97 10.76
CA TYR A 109 28.57 7.66 11.16
C TYR A 109 28.49 7.20 12.63
N THR A 110 29.40 6.35 13.06
CA THR A 110 29.41 5.82 14.44
C THR A 110 29.65 6.94 15.45
N GLU A 111 30.60 7.83 15.18
CA GLU A 111 30.85 9.00 16.02
C GLU A 111 29.61 9.90 16.08
N LYS A 112 28.98 10.18 14.94
CA LYS A 112 27.77 11.02 14.91
C LYS A 112 26.61 10.36 15.65
N LEU A 113 26.40 9.05 15.50
CA LEU A 113 25.37 8.32 16.23
C LEU A 113 25.58 8.38 17.75
N LEU A 114 26.82 8.23 18.22
CA LEU A 114 27.16 8.34 19.64
C LEU A 114 26.93 9.76 20.18
N GLU A 115 27.28 10.78 19.40
CA GLU A 115 27.02 12.20 19.72
C GLU A 115 25.51 12.44 19.91
N ILE A 116 24.68 12.07 18.92
CA ILE A 116 23.22 12.23 18.99
C ILE A 116 22.64 11.45 20.16
N CYS A 117 23.04 10.19 20.38
CA CYS A 117 22.56 9.38 21.49
C CYS A 117 22.98 9.92 22.87
N GLY A 118 24.06 10.72 22.93
CA GLY A 118 24.52 11.39 24.16
C GLY A 118 23.69 12.63 24.53
N SER A 119 22.88 13.16 23.61
CA SER A 119 22.04 14.34 23.81
C SER A 119 20.56 13.97 23.80
N GLU A 120 19.88 14.08 24.95
CA GLU A 120 18.43 13.80 25.05
C GLU A 120 17.63 14.66 24.03
N GLU A 121 17.98 15.94 23.87
CA GLU A 121 17.29 16.85 22.95
C GLU A 121 17.43 16.43 21.48
N GLU A 122 18.65 16.13 21.03
CA GLU A 122 18.90 15.75 19.63
C GLU A 122 18.32 14.36 19.32
N LEU A 123 18.48 13.41 20.24
CA LEU A 123 17.90 12.08 20.14
C LEU A 123 16.39 12.14 19.94
N TYR A 124 15.67 12.85 20.81
CA TYR A 124 14.20 12.94 20.70
C TYR A 124 13.76 13.70 19.46
N THR A 125 14.53 14.71 19.04
CA THR A 125 14.24 15.46 17.81
C THR A 125 14.34 14.56 16.59
N GLN A 126 15.42 13.79 16.45
CA GLN A 126 15.60 12.90 15.31
C GLN A 126 14.61 11.73 15.30
N LEU A 127 14.28 11.15 16.47
CA LEU A 127 13.24 10.13 16.59
C LEU A 127 11.85 10.69 16.22
N ALA A 128 11.52 11.91 16.65
CA ALA A 128 10.27 12.56 16.30
C ALA A 128 10.15 12.83 14.78
N GLN A 129 11.24 13.25 14.14
CA GLN A 129 11.29 13.40 12.68
C GLN A 129 11.02 12.07 11.97
N GLN A 130 11.58 10.96 12.47
CA GLN A 130 11.33 9.62 11.93
C GLN A 130 9.88 9.18 12.10
N ILE A 131 9.31 9.34 13.29
CA ILE A 131 7.91 9.02 13.55
C ILE A 131 7.00 9.79 12.59
N HIS A 132 7.28 11.09 12.39
CA HIS A 132 6.49 11.92 11.47
C HIS A 132 6.67 11.49 10.01
N ALA A 133 7.91 11.17 9.60
CA ALA A 133 8.24 10.65 8.28
C ALA A 133 7.47 9.35 7.97
N GLU A 134 7.59 8.35 8.85
CA GLU A 134 6.91 7.06 8.71
C GLU A 134 5.39 7.19 8.80
N SER A 135 4.87 8.10 9.64
CA SER A 135 3.43 8.36 9.73
C SER A 135 2.85 8.86 8.41
N LYS A 136 3.58 9.73 7.69
CA LYS A 136 3.16 10.19 6.35
C LYS A 136 3.14 9.04 5.33
N ILE A 137 4.15 8.17 5.35
CA ILE A 137 4.20 6.97 4.52
C ILE A 137 2.97 6.09 4.79
N ILE A 138 2.66 5.86 6.06
CA ILE A 138 1.51 5.05 6.48
C ILE A 138 0.20 5.65 6.00
N ALA A 139 0.01 6.96 6.14
CA ALA A 139 -1.20 7.63 5.69
C ALA A 139 -1.47 7.38 4.18
N GLU A 140 -0.45 7.54 3.33
CA GLU A 140 -0.56 7.27 1.89
C GLU A 140 -0.81 5.79 1.59
N LYS A 141 -0.12 4.87 2.29
CA LYS A 141 -0.32 3.43 2.12
C LYS A 141 -1.74 3.01 2.51
N PHE A 142 -2.27 3.52 3.64
CA PHE A 142 -3.63 3.24 4.08
C PHE A 142 -4.69 3.84 3.16
N GLY A 143 -4.48 5.07 2.68
CA GLY A 143 -5.36 5.69 1.68
C GLY A 143 -5.42 4.86 0.39
N SER A 144 -4.27 4.37 -0.06
CA SER A 144 -4.15 3.52 -1.25
C SER A 144 -4.83 2.16 -1.05
N VAL A 145 -4.56 1.43 0.03
CA VAL A 145 -5.19 0.11 0.25
C VAL A 145 -6.70 0.21 0.45
N GLN A 146 -7.20 1.27 1.08
CA GLN A 146 -8.63 1.50 1.22
C GLN A 146 -9.29 1.78 -0.14
N SER A 147 -8.62 2.54 -1.00
CA SER A 147 -9.09 2.79 -2.37
C SER A 147 -9.09 1.50 -3.19
N SER A 148 -8.02 0.70 -3.11
CA SER A 148 -7.95 -0.62 -3.74
C SER A 148 -9.11 -1.52 -3.30
N LEU A 149 -9.42 -1.57 -2.00
CA LEU A 149 -10.51 -2.37 -1.45
C LEU A 149 -11.89 -1.92 -1.96
N ARG A 150 -12.13 -0.61 -2.10
CA ARG A 150 -13.38 -0.09 -2.65
C ARG A 150 -13.59 -0.53 -4.10
N PHE A 151 -12.54 -0.42 -4.93
CA PHE A 151 -12.60 -0.88 -6.33
C PHE A 151 -12.64 -2.40 -6.46
N PHE A 152 -12.02 -3.14 -5.53
CA PHE A 152 -12.17 -4.59 -5.44
C PHE A 152 -13.64 -4.96 -5.20
N ALA A 153 -14.31 -4.37 -4.21
CA ALA A 153 -15.72 -4.61 -3.94
C ALA A 153 -16.61 -4.25 -5.14
N LEU A 154 -16.35 -3.11 -5.79
CA LEU A 154 -17.07 -2.70 -6.99
C LEU A 154 -16.86 -3.68 -8.16
N SER A 155 -15.62 -4.15 -8.35
CA SER A 155 -15.30 -5.15 -9.37
C SER A 155 -16.07 -6.45 -9.12
N PHE A 156 -16.16 -6.89 -7.87
CA PHE A 156 -16.90 -8.10 -7.52
C PHE A 156 -18.38 -8.00 -7.86
N ILE A 157 -19.00 -6.83 -7.61
CA ILE A 157 -20.40 -6.57 -8.00
C ILE A 157 -20.58 -6.70 -9.51
N PHE A 158 -19.73 -6.06 -10.32
CA PHE A 158 -19.84 -6.15 -11.78
C PHE A 158 -19.57 -7.55 -12.33
N ALA A 159 -18.63 -8.28 -11.74
CA ALA A 159 -18.39 -9.68 -12.08
C ALA A 159 -19.63 -10.55 -11.79
N MET A 160 -20.25 -10.38 -10.61
CA MET A 160 -21.46 -11.11 -10.23
C MET A 160 -22.65 -10.79 -11.17
N LEU A 161 -22.84 -9.52 -11.54
CA LEU A 161 -23.88 -9.15 -12.50
C LEU A 161 -23.64 -9.79 -13.88
N SER A 162 -22.39 -9.78 -14.35
CA SER A 162 -22.02 -10.42 -15.62
C SER A 162 -22.31 -11.92 -15.58
N LEU A 163 -21.96 -12.60 -14.48
CA LEU A 163 -22.23 -14.03 -14.31
C LEU A 163 -23.73 -14.35 -14.28
N ILE A 164 -24.54 -13.54 -13.59
CA ILE A 164 -26.00 -13.73 -13.54
C ILE A 164 -26.60 -13.57 -14.95
N ILE A 165 -26.20 -12.55 -15.70
CA ILE A 165 -26.67 -12.31 -17.07
C ILE A 165 -26.32 -13.50 -17.97
N TRP A 166 -25.08 -13.99 -17.88
CA TRP A 166 -24.62 -15.15 -18.62
C TRP A 166 -25.43 -16.42 -18.27
N LEU A 167 -25.67 -16.68 -16.98
CA LEU A 167 -26.47 -17.83 -16.53
C LEU A 167 -27.92 -17.76 -17.05
N VAL A 168 -28.55 -16.59 -16.97
CA VAL A 168 -29.93 -16.40 -17.47
C VAL A 168 -29.99 -16.66 -18.98
N GLN A 169 -28.99 -16.20 -19.74
CA GLN A 169 -28.93 -16.43 -21.18
C GLN A 169 -28.73 -17.90 -21.56
N ILE A 170 -28.04 -18.69 -20.74
CA ILE A 170 -27.85 -20.13 -21.00
C ILE A 170 -29.10 -20.94 -20.67
N ILE A 171 -29.86 -20.54 -19.66
CA ILE A 171 -31.03 -21.27 -19.17
C ILE A 171 -32.30 -20.94 -19.97
N SER A 172 -32.36 -19.74 -20.58
CA SER A 172 -33.50 -19.26 -21.39
C SER A 172 -33.39 -19.70 -22.84
#